data_AF-A0A0R3S4X6-F1
#
_entry.id   AF-A0A0R3S4X6-F1
#
_cell.length_a   1.000
_cell.length_b   1.000
_cell.length_c   1.000
_cell.angle_alpha   90.00
_cell.angle_beta   90.00
_cell.angle_gamma   90.00
#
_symmetry.space_group_name_H-M   'P 1'
#
loop_
_entity.id
_entity.type
_entity.pdbx_description
1 polymer ?
#
loop_
_entity_poly.entity_id
_entity_poly.type
_entity_poly.pdbx_seq_one_letter_code
_entity_poly.pdbx_strand_id
1 'polypeptide(L)'
;MIGTTDIANIWFVALFCLTQILREDALGSQSLALEFLRTGMLRYVLESIADVNLSGSEINDIRSLDHCNVVLTLFIRLGLTSCGWNGLHDVNALQVLGSIPMWTNPPKDLFLASSFDLKARSVPSLYMNYVANIVYLCIALCSNSHWKRVSMQVLGLLSCSADVLNHLMRTNKRNSFLVKCGILVAHIYHFDTSARPIIEKSSCLNALRKLSGKMSSSPPAPSKAAFNTPRHLFSNSPRS
;
A
#
# COMPACT_ATOMS: atom_id res chain seq x y z
N MET A 1 -19.81 34.10 -7.81
CA MET A 1 -20.10 32.72 -8.22
C MET A 1 -18.78 31.98 -8.27
N ILE A 2 -18.47 31.19 -7.22
CA ILE A 2 -17.31 30.31 -7.22
C ILE A 2 -17.71 29.11 -8.08
N GLY A 3 -16.95 28.82 -9.15
CA GLY A 3 -17.28 27.72 -10.06
C GLY A 3 -17.16 26.38 -9.34
N THR A 4 -17.93 25.37 -9.75
CA THR A 4 -17.84 24.00 -9.21
C THR A 4 -16.43 23.42 -9.29
N THR A 5 -15.64 23.84 -10.27
CA THR A 5 -14.20 23.54 -10.40
C THR A 5 -13.32 24.18 -9.33
N ASP A 6 -13.65 25.38 -8.86
CA ASP A 6 -12.86 26.07 -7.83
C ASP A 6 -13.05 25.42 -6.47
N ILE A 7 -14.27 24.96 -6.18
CA ILE A 7 -14.58 24.20 -4.95
C ILE A 7 -13.82 22.87 -4.97
N ALA A 8 -13.84 22.12 -6.08
CA ALA A 8 -13.09 20.87 -6.20
C ALA A 8 -11.58 21.04 -5.98
N ASN A 9 -11.00 22.12 -6.51
CA ASN A 9 -9.59 22.44 -6.31
C ASN A 9 -9.27 22.79 -4.84
N ILE A 10 -10.14 23.53 -4.16
CA ILE A 10 -9.97 23.85 -2.74
C ILE A 10 -10.01 22.57 -1.88
N TRP A 11 -10.93 21.65 -2.17
CA TRP A 11 -11.01 20.36 -1.49
C TRP A 11 -9.75 19.53 -1.66
N PHE A 12 -9.22 19.47 -2.88
CA PHE A 12 -7.98 18.76 -3.17
C PHE A 12 -6.80 19.32 -2.37
N VAL A 13 -6.63 20.65 -2.37
CA VAL A 13 -5.58 21.33 -1.60
C VAL A 13 -5.77 21.09 -0.10
N ALA A 14 -6.99 21.19 0.41
CA ALA A 14 -7.28 20.96 1.82
C ALA A 14 -6.95 19.53 2.26
N LEU A 15 -7.33 18.51 1.50
CA LEU A 15 -7.01 17.11 1.79
C LEU A 15 -5.49 16.84 1.71
N PHE A 16 -4.82 17.46 0.75
CA PHE A 16 -3.36 17.34 0.65
C PHE A 16 -2.66 18.00 1.85
N CYS A 17 -3.05 19.21 2.22
CA CYS A 17 -2.54 19.90 3.41
C CYS A 17 -2.81 19.08 4.68
N LEU A 18 -4.03 18.56 4.84
CA LEU A 18 -4.39 17.70 5.96
C LEU A 18 -3.49 16.46 6.02
N THR A 19 -3.20 15.84 4.87
CA THR A 19 -2.29 14.68 4.78
C THR A 19 -0.88 15.02 5.28
N GLN A 20 -0.37 16.22 4.96
CA GLN A 20 0.95 16.65 5.45
C GLN A 20 0.91 16.97 6.95
N ILE A 21 -0.14 17.62 7.44
CA ILE A 21 -0.29 17.96 8.87
C ILE A 21 -0.40 16.68 9.71
N LEU A 22 -1.20 15.71 9.28
CA LEU A 22 -1.36 14.43 9.98
C LEU A 22 -0.08 13.59 9.97
N ARG A 23 0.77 13.75 8.96
CA ARG A 23 2.09 13.12 8.96
C ARG A 23 2.96 13.64 10.10
N GLU A 24 2.96 14.94 10.33
CA GLU A 24 3.72 15.54 11.44
C GLU A 24 3.08 15.23 12.80
N ASP A 25 1.74 15.25 12.91
CA ASP A 25 1.02 14.89 14.14
C ASP A 25 1.22 13.41 14.54
N ALA A 26 1.41 12.51 13.56
CA ALA A 26 1.71 11.11 13.82
C ALA A 26 3.03 10.89 14.59
N LEU A 27 3.98 11.82 14.50
CA LEU A 27 5.23 11.82 15.27
C LEU A 27 5.06 12.43 16.67
N GLY A 28 3.94 13.13 16.91
CA GLY A 28 3.64 13.82 18.15
C GLY A 28 2.45 13.22 18.90
N SER A 29 1.52 14.08 19.31
CA SER A 29 0.40 13.74 20.19
C SER A 29 -0.71 12.90 19.54
N GLN A 30 -0.78 12.83 18.21
CA GLN A 30 -1.89 12.23 17.45
C GLN A 30 -3.26 12.88 17.74
N SER A 31 -3.28 14.11 18.27
CA SER A 31 -4.51 14.79 18.66
C SER A 31 -5.36 15.22 17.46
N LEU A 32 -4.71 15.62 16.36
CA LEU A 32 -5.41 15.98 15.14
C LEU A 32 -5.96 14.75 14.43
N ALA A 33 -5.22 13.65 14.43
CA ALA A 33 -5.72 12.37 13.92
C ALA A 33 -6.97 11.92 14.71
N LEU A 34 -6.93 12.00 16.04
CA LEU A 34 -8.08 11.66 16.88
C LEU A 34 -9.28 12.57 16.62
N GLU A 35 -9.09 13.89 16.49
CA GLU A 35 -10.19 14.82 16.22
C GLU A 35 -10.78 14.61 14.81
N PHE A 36 -9.93 14.36 13.81
CA PHE A 36 -10.38 14.01 12.46
C PHE A 36 -11.27 12.75 12.45
N LEU A 37 -10.93 11.74 13.25
CA LEU A 37 -11.75 10.54 13.41
C LEU A 37 -13.05 10.85 14.17
N ARG A 38 -12.98 11.61 15.27
CA ARG A 38 -14.11 11.92 16.15
C ARG A 38 -15.19 12.74 15.46
N THR A 39 -14.79 13.63 14.55
CA THR A 39 -15.70 14.44 13.73
C THR A 39 -16.43 13.65 12.64
N GLY A 40 -16.09 12.37 12.42
CA GLY A 40 -16.69 11.54 11.38
C GLY A 40 -16.17 11.85 9.97
N MET A 41 -15.20 12.76 9.82
CA MET A 41 -14.65 13.17 8.53
C MET A 41 -14.04 12.02 7.74
N LEU A 42 -13.50 11.00 8.43
CA LEU A 42 -12.98 9.79 7.76
C LEU A 42 -14.04 9.12 6.87
N ARG A 43 -15.29 9.03 7.37
CA ARG A 43 -16.38 8.38 6.63
C ARG A 43 -16.74 9.18 5.38
N TYR A 44 -16.89 10.50 5.50
CA TYR A 44 -17.18 11.37 4.36
C TYR A 44 -16.08 11.31 3.30
N VAL A 45 -14.80 11.29 3.72
CA VAL A 45 -13.68 11.16 2.79
C VAL A 45 -13.70 9.81 2.09
N LEU A 46 -14.00 8.72 2.79
CA LEU A 46 -14.14 7.40 2.20
C LEU A 46 -15.32 7.34 1.19
N GLU A 47 -16.47 7.87 1.56
CA GLU A 47 -17.67 7.92 0.70
C GLU A 47 -17.40 8.74 -0.58
N SER A 48 -16.54 9.77 -0.52
CA SER A 48 -16.18 10.59 -1.68
C SER A 48 -15.48 9.83 -2.82
N ILE A 49 -14.93 8.63 -2.55
CA ILE A 49 -14.25 7.79 -3.55
C ILE A 49 -14.96 6.46 -3.80
N ALA A 50 -16.03 6.15 -3.08
CA ALA A 50 -16.66 4.83 -3.09
C ALA A 50 -17.28 4.46 -4.46
N ASP A 51 -17.84 5.45 -5.16
CA ASP A 51 -18.53 5.27 -6.44
C ASP A 51 -17.72 5.74 -7.65
N VAL A 52 -16.42 6.01 -7.47
CA VAL A 52 -15.57 6.50 -8.55
C VAL A 52 -15.42 5.43 -9.64
N ASN A 53 -15.68 5.83 -10.88
CA ASN A 53 -15.47 5.03 -12.07
C ASN A 53 -14.82 5.88 -13.17
N LEU A 54 -14.12 5.23 -14.09
CA LEU A 54 -13.50 5.90 -15.22
C LEU A 54 -14.51 6.07 -16.35
N SER A 55 -14.72 7.31 -16.73
CA SER A 55 -15.73 7.74 -17.71
C SER A 55 -15.24 7.63 -19.15
N GLY A 56 -13.92 7.51 -19.36
CA GLY A 56 -13.28 7.61 -20.67
C GLY A 56 -12.95 9.06 -21.07
N SER A 57 -13.34 10.05 -20.26
CA SER A 57 -12.91 11.43 -20.44
C SER A 57 -11.59 11.66 -19.70
N GLU A 58 -10.51 11.86 -20.46
CA GLU A 58 -9.15 11.98 -19.90
C GLU A 58 -9.06 13.01 -18.77
N ILE A 59 -9.63 14.21 -18.96
CA ILE A 59 -9.56 15.29 -17.95
C ILE A 59 -10.30 14.89 -16.66
N ASN A 60 -11.48 14.28 -16.78
CA ASN A 60 -12.27 13.87 -15.61
C ASN A 60 -11.62 12.67 -14.92
N ASP A 61 -11.14 11.70 -15.68
CA ASP A 61 -10.49 10.50 -15.18
C ASP A 61 -9.18 10.83 -14.45
N ILE A 62 -8.39 11.78 -14.98
CA ILE A 62 -7.22 12.33 -14.27
C ILE A 62 -7.61 12.95 -12.94
N ARG A 63 -8.66 13.79 -12.90
CA ARG A 63 -9.10 14.44 -11.65
C ARG A 63 -9.60 13.42 -10.62
N SER A 64 -10.40 12.45 -11.07
CA SER A 64 -10.90 11.37 -10.20
C SER A 64 -9.75 10.54 -9.62
N LEU A 65 -8.76 10.18 -10.44
CA LEU A 65 -7.59 9.43 -9.99
C LEU A 65 -6.68 10.26 -9.07
N ASP A 66 -6.49 11.55 -9.35
CA ASP A 66 -5.76 12.47 -8.47
C ASP A 66 -6.43 12.50 -7.08
N HIS A 67 -7.75 12.66 -7.03
CA HIS A 67 -8.53 12.64 -5.79
C HIS A 67 -8.38 11.32 -5.03
N CYS A 68 -8.58 10.18 -5.71
CA CYS A 68 -8.38 8.86 -5.11
C CYS A 68 -6.97 8.67 -4.54
N ASN A 69 -5.93 9.12 -5.27
CA ASN A 69 -4.55 9.01 -4.82
C ASN A 69 -4.26 9.85 -3.56
N VAL A 70 -4.83 11.06 -3.46
CA VAL A 70 -4.70 11.88 -2.25
C VAL A 70 -5.41 11.22 -1.07
N VAL A 71 -6.63 10.73 -1.26
CA VAL A 71 -7.39 10.02 -0.21
C VAL A 71 -6.65 8.78 0.27
N LEU A 72 -6.09 7.98 -0.64
CA LEU A 72 -5.30 6.82 -0.24
C LEU A 72 -4.02 7.21 0.48
N THR A 73 -3.36 8.31 0.09
CA THR A 73 -2.19 8.82 0.80
C THR A 73 -2.54 9.21 2.24
N LEU A 74 -3.69 9.88 2.43
CA LEU A 74 -4.23 10.16 3.76
C LEU A 74 -4.46 8.87 4.56
N PHE A 75 -5.10 7.87 3.96
CA PHE A 75 -5.37 6.59 4.63
C PHE A 75 -4.08 5.83 4.98
N ILE A 76 -3.05 5.89 4.14
CA ILE A 76 -1.74 5.32 4.45
C ILE A 76 -1.17 5.97 5.71
N ARG A 77 -1.25 7.31 5.83
CA ARG A 77 -0.77 8.03 7.03
C ARG A 77 -1.56 7.62 8.27
N LEU A 78 -2.89 7.57 8.17
CA LEU A 78 -3.74 7.14 9.27
C LEU A 78 -3.45 5.68 9.68
N GLY A 79 -3.30 4.77 8.73
CA GLY A 79 -3.05 3.35 8.97
C GLY A 79 -1.72 3.05 9.66
N LEU A 80 -0.76 3.98 9.64
CA LEU A 80 0.50 3.90 10.39
C LEU A 80 0.35 4.29 11.87
N THR A 81 -0.78 4.88 12.26
CA THR A 81 -1.09 5.24 13.65
C THR A 81 -2.08 4.24 14.26
N SER A 82 -2.03 4.03 15.58
CA SER A 82 -2.96 3.11 16.25
C SER A 82 -4.41 3.60 16.16
N CYS A 83 -4.65 4.90 16.33
CA CYS A 83 -6.00 5.48 16.26
C CYS A 83 -6.55 5.46 14.83
N GLY A 84 -5.75 5.84 13.83
CA GLY A 84 -6.16 5.83 12.43
C GLY A 84 -6.38 4.41 11.90
N TRP A 85 -5.59 3.43 12.34
CA TRP A 85 -5.83 2.02 12.04
C TRP A 85 -7.21 1.56 12.53
N ASN A 86 -7.55 1.86 13.79
CA ASN A 86 -8.88 1.53 14.35
C ASN A 86 -9.99 2.24 13.57
N GLY A 87 -9.83 3.54 13.28
CA GLY A 87 -10.80 4.30 12.50
C GLY A 87 -11.06 3.71 11.12
N LEU A 88 -10.00 3.35 10.38
CA LEU A 88 -10.11 2.71 9.06
C LEU A 88 -10.77 1.34 9.12
N HIS A 89 -10.48 0.57 10.17
CA HIS A 89 -11.13 -0.71 10.44
C HIS A 89 -12.63 -0.52 10.73
N ASP A 90 -12.99 0.42 11.60
CA ASP A 90 -14.37 0.62 12.08
C ASP A 90 -15.30 1.13 10.97
N VAL A 91 -14.78 1.88 10.00
CA VAL A 91 -15.55 2.30 8.81
C VAL A 91 -15.51 1.29 7.67
N ASN A 92 -14.94 0.10 7.88
CA ASN A 92 -14.77 -0.94 6.86
C ASN A 92 -14.06 -0.45 5.59
N ALA A 93 -13.05 0.42 5.73
CA ALA A 93 -12.42 1.11 4.60
C ALA A 93 -11.93 0.15 3.50
N LEU A 94 -11.31 -0.97 3.87
CA LEU A 94 -10.81 -1.94 2.90
C LEU A 94 -11.93 -2.62 2.09
N GLN A 95 -13.09 -2.86 2.71
CA GLN A 95 -14.23 -3.45 2.01
C GLN A 95 -14.81 -2.44 1.01
N VAL A 96 -14.98 -1.18 1.43
CA VAL A 96 -15.45 -0.11 0.54
C VAL A 96 -14.49 0.07 -0.64
N LEU A 97 -13.18 0.14 -0.36
CA LEU A 97 -12.15 0.23 -1.40
C LEU A 97 -12.20 -0.97 -2.35
N GLY A 98 -12.48 -2.18 -1.86
CA GLY A 98 -12.61 -3.39 -2.68
C GLY A 98 -13.85 -3.40 -3.57
N SER A 99 -14.89 -2.64 -3.21
CA SER A 99 -16.15 -2.53 -3.95
C SER A 99 -16.18 -1.43 -5.02
N ILE A 100 -15.13 -0.61 -5.13
CA ILE A 100 -15.09 0.50 -6.08
C ILE A 100 -15.23 -0.02 -7.53
N PRO A 101 -16.16 0.53 -8.36
CA PRO A 101 -16.42 0.04 -9.72
C PRO A 101 -15.20 0.09 -10.66
N MET A 102 -14.27 1.00 -10.40
CA MET A 102 -13.04 1.19 -11.17
C MET A 102 -12.19 -0.09 -11.32
N TRP A 103 -12.30 -1.07 -10.42
CA TRP A 103 -11.59 -2.35 -10.54
C TRP A 103 -12.04 -3.20 -11.73
N THR A 104 -13.30 -3.09 -12.15
CA THR A 104 -13.88 -3.94 -13.19
C THR A 104 -13.34 -3.61 -14.58
N ASN A 105 -12.98 -2.35 -14.81
CA ASN A 105 -12.54 -1.86 -16.13
C ASN A 105 -11.26 -1.02 -16.01
N PRO A 106 -10.09 -1.64 -15.75
CA PRO A 106 -8.82 -0.93 -15.75
C PRO A 106 -8.54 -0.29 -17.12
N PRO A 107 -7.82 0.85 -17.19
CA PRO A 107 -7.46 1.50 -18.45
C PRO A 107 -6.74 0.54 -19.40
N LYS A 108 -7.23 0.40 -20.64
CA LYS A 108 -6.66 -0.56 -21.60
C LYS A 108 -5.20 -0.25 -21.97
N ASP A 109 -4.88 1.03 -22.09
CA ASP A 109 -3.54 1.51 -22.42
C ASP A 109 -2.49 1.10 -21.38
N LEU A 110 -2.93 0.79 -20.15
CA LEU A 110 -2.10 0.21 -19.12
C LEU A 110 -1.41 -1.07 -19.61
N PHE A 111 -2.13 -1.93 -20.31
CA PHE A 111 -1.63 -3.25 -20.74
C PHE A 111 -0.77 -3.20 -22.00
N LEU A 112 -0.68 -2.03 -22.63
CA LEU A 112 0.17 -1.79 -23.81
C LEU A 112 1.53 -1.21 -23.42
N ALA A 113 1.64 -0.64 -22.22
CA ALA A 113 2.86 0.00 -21.76
C ALA A 113 3.95 -1.01 -21.36
N SER A 114 5.17 -0.83 -21.90
CA SER A 114 6.34 -1.63 -21.54
C SER A 114 6.92 -1.25 -20.17
N SER A 115 6.65 -0.03 -19.71
CA SER A 115 7.03 0.50 -18.41
C SER A 115 6.10 1.64 -18.02
N PHE A 116 6.01 1.93 -16.71
CA PHE A 116 5.18 3.01 -16.19
C PHE A 116 6.06 4.09 -15.61
N ASP A 117 6.00 5.29 -16.17
CA ASP A 117 6.49 6.48 -15.49
C ASP A 117 5.42 6.96 -14.51
N LEU A 118 5.58 6.62 -13.23
CA LEU A 118 4.69 7.01 -12.14
C LEU A 118 4.61 8.54 -11.92
N LYS A 119 5.50 9.32 -12.55
CA LYS A 119 5.49 10.78 -12.52
C LYS A 119 4.71 11.41 -13.67
N ALA A 120 4.40 10.63 -14.71
CA ALA A 120 3.62 11.13 -15.83
C ALA A 120 2.18 11.45 -15.40
N ARG A 121 1.66 12.59 -15.83
CA ARG A 121 0.28 12.97 -15.58
C ARG A 121 -0.65 12.42 -16.66
N SER A 122 -0.80 11.10 -16.69
CA SER A 122 -1.68 10.38 -17.60
C SER A 122 -2.56 9.39 -16.85
N VAL A 123 -3.71 9.03 -17.43
CA VAL A 123 -4.66 8.08 -16.82
C VAL A 123 -3.98 6.75 -16.44
N PRO A 124 -3.19 6.07 -17.31
CA PRO A 124 -2.54 4.82 -16.95
C PRO A 124 -1.53 4.98 -15.79
N SER A 125 -0.79 6.09 -15.76
CA SER A 125 0.18 6.34 -14.69
C SER A 125 -0.50 6.62 -13.34
N LEU A 126 -1.53 7.47 -13.33
CA LEU A 126 -2.29 7.78 -12.12
C LEU A 126 -3.07 6.58 -11.60
N TYR A 127 -3.55 5.71 -12.50
CA TYR A 127 -4.16 4.44 -12.14
C TYR A 127 -3.13 3.49 -11.51
N MET A 128 -1.91 3.42 -12.04
CA MET A 128 -0.84 2.66 -11.40
C MET A 128 -0.45 3.22 -10.04
N ASN A 129 -0.44 4.56 -9.87
CA ASN A 129 -0.25 5.18 -8.57
C ASN A 129 -1.36 4.77 -7.60
N TYR A 130 -2.61 4.70 -8.07
CA TYR A 130 -3.74 4.25 -7.26
C TYR A 130 -3.56 2.80 -6.81
N VAL A 131 -3.24 1.88 -7.72
CA VAL A 131 -2.92 0.48 -7.40
C VAL A 131 -1.74 0.38 -6.43
N ALA A 132 -0.70 1.21 -6.61
CA ALA A 132 0.45 1.24 -5.73
C ALA A 132 0.10 1.72 -4.32
N ASN A 133 -0.69 2.77 -4.22
CA ASN A 133 -1.17 3.32 -2.95
C ASN A 133 -2.08 2.33 -2.20
N ILE A 134 -2.89 1.55 -2.91
CA ILE A 134 -3.65 0.44 -2.30
C ILE A 134 -2.72 -0.58 -1.64
N VAL A 135 -1.65 -1.00 -2.33
CA VAL A 135 -0.66 -1.92 -1.75
C VAL A 135 0.06 -1.28 -0.57
N TYR A 136 0.43 0.00 -0.65
CA TYR A 136 1.06 0.70 0.47
C TYR A 136 0.12 0.85 1.67
N LEU A 137 -1.17 1.06 1.45
CA LEU A 137 -2.17 1.06 2.50
C LEU A 137 -2.25 -0.30 3.19
N CYS A 138 -2.30 -1.39 2.40
CA CYS A 138 -2.26 -2.74 2.94
C CYS A 138 -1.00 -3.00 3.78
N ILE A 139 0.17 -2.55 3.32
CA ILE A 139 1.42 -2.66 4.07
C ILE A 139 1.37 -1.86 5.38
N ALA A 140 0.86 -0.62 5.33
CA ALA A 140 0.70 0.22 6.52
C ALA A 140 -0.20 -0.46 7.55
N LEU A 141 -1.36 -0.95 7.13
CA LEU A 141 -2.29 -1.67 8.01
C LEU A 141 -1.71 -2.99 8.54
N CYS A 142 -0.89 -3.68 7.74
CA CYS A 142 -0.20 -4.89 8.15
C CYS A 142 1.01 -4.65 9.06
N SER A 143 1.46 -3.40 9.21
CA SER A 143 2.53 -3.03 10.14
C SER A 143 2.03 -2.87 11.58
N ASN A 144 0.71 -2.83 11.80
CA ASN A 144 0.09 -2.76 13.12
C ASN A 144 0.06 -4.14 13.80
N SER A 145 0.18 -4.21 15.12
CA SER A 145 0.14 -5.46 15.89
C SER A 145 -1.16 -6.26 15.72
N HIS A 146 -2.27 -5.59 15.38
CA HIS A 146 -3.58 -6.19 15.15
C HIS A 146 -3.86 -6.54 13.68
N TRP A 147 -2.84 -6.53 12.82
CA TRP A 147 -2.99 -6.76 11.37
C TRP A 147 -3.79 -8.00 10.98
N LYS A 148 -3.77 -9.07 11.78
CA LYS A 148 -4.51 -10.30 11.51
C LYS A 148 -6.02 -10.08 11.40
N ARG A 149 -6.56 -9.01 12.00
CA ARG A 149 -7.98 -8.66 11.88
C ARG A 149 -8.39 -8.20 10.48
N VAL A 150 -7.42 -7.72 9.70
CA VAL A 150 -7.65 -7.18 8.35
C VAL A 150 -7.01 -8.01 7.24
N SER A 151 -6.34 -9.11 7.57
CA SER A 151 -5.57 -9.93 6.62
C SER A 151 -6.41 -10.40 5.44
N MET A 152 -7.63 -10.85 5.71
CA MET A 152 -8.58 -11.34 4.72
C MET A 152 -9.06 -10.22 3.80
N GLN A 153 -9.40 -9.06 4.36
CA GLN A 153 -9.78 -7.88 3.59
C GLN A 153 -8.62 -7.38 2.73
N VAL A 154 -7.39 -7.42 3.24
CA VAL A 154 -6.17 -7.09 2.48
C VAL A 154 -6.01 -8.01 1.27
N LEU A 155 -6.16 -9.33 1.45
CA LEU A 155 -6.06 -10.28 0.33
C LEU A 155 -7.19 -10.09 -0.70
N GLY A 156 -8.40 -9.77 -0.23
CA GLY A 156 -9.52 -9.41 -1.09
C GLY A 156 -9.21 -8.19 -1.95
N LEU A 157 -8.72 -7.11 -1.32
CA LEU A 157 -8.39 -5.87 -2.00
C LEU A 157 -7.22 -6.04 -3.00
N LEU A 158 -6.19 -6.82 -2.65
CA LEU A 158 -5.12 -7.16 -3.60
C LEU A 158 -5.67 -7.92 -4.81
N SER A 159 -6.63 -8.81 -4.59
CA SER A 159 -7.25 -9.60 -5.66
C SER A 159 -8.07 -8.74 -6.63
N CYS A 160 -8.60 -7.59 -6.22
CA CYS A 160 -9.25 -6.63 -7.13
C CYS A 160 -8.28 -6.10 -8.21
N SER A 161 -6.97 -6.11 -7.95
CA SER A 161 -5.93 -5.68 -8.89
C SER A 161 -5.26 -6.83 -9.65
N ALA A 162 -5.83 -8.04 -9.62
CA ALA A 162 -5.20 -9.25 -10.13
C ALA A 162 -4.78 -9.14 -11.61
N ASP A 163 -5.59 -8.54 -12.47
CA ASP A 163 -5.26 -8.39 -13.90
C ASP A 163 -4.01 -7.55 -14.12
N VAL A 164 -3.92 -6.42 -13.40
CA VAL A 164 -2.78 -5.51 -13.44
C VAL A 164 -1.53 -6.21 -12.90
N LEU A 165 -1.64 -6.84 -11.73
CA LEU A 165 -0.51 -7.55 -11.12
C LEU A 165 -0.03 -8.72 -11.98
N ASN A 166 -0.95 -9.49 -12.58
CA ASN A 166 -0.63 -10.58 -13.50
C ASN A 166 0.05 -10.07 -14.77
N HIS A 167 -0.42 -8.95 -15.33
CA HIS A 167 0.24 -8.31 -16.46
C HIS A 167 1.67 -7.89 -16.11
N LEU A 168 1.86 -7.17 -14.99
CA LEU A 168 3.18 -6.77 -14.50
C LEU A 168 4.12 -7.95 -14.27
N MET A 169 3.61 -9.06 -13.72
CA MET A 169 4.39 -10.28 -13.52
C MET A 169 4.84 -10.93 -14.84
N ARG A 170 4.14 -10.69 -15.95
CA ARG A 170 4.56 -11.19 -17.28
C ARG A 170 5.57 -10.26 -17.93
N THR A 171 5.35 -8.95 -17.85
CA THR A 171 6.16 -7.94 -18.56
C THR A 171 7.43 -7.53 -17.82
N ASN A 172 7.40 -7.45 -16.47
CA ASN A 172 8.55 -6.99 -15.69
C ASN A 172 8.63 -7.68 -14.31
N LYS A 173 9.12 -8.93 -14.30
CA LYS A 173 9.27 -9.75 -13.08
C LYS A 173 10.18 -9.17 -12.00
N ARG A 174 11.07 -8.23 -12.33
CA ARG A 174 12.02 -7.61 -11.39
C ARG A 174 11.53 -6.25 -10.87
N ASN A 175 10.27 -5.89 -11.13
CA ASN A 175 9.70 -4.66 -10.63
C ASN A 175 9.67 -4.66 -9.08
N SER A 176 10.28 -3.62 -8.47
CA SER A 176 10.34 -3.47 -7.01
C SER A 176 8.95 -3.39 -6.36
N PHE A 177 7.94 -2.93 -7.10
CA PHE A 177 6.54 -2.94 -6.69
C PHE A 177 5.99 -4.36 -6.48
N LEU A 178 6.27 -5.28 -7.41
CA LEU A 178 5.84 -6.68 -7.29
C LEU A 178 6.53 -7.40 -6.14
N VAL A 179 7.78 -7.03 -5.85
CA VAL A 179 8.50 -7.56 -4.67
C VAL A 179 7.79 -7.17 -3.38
N LYS A 180 7.36 -5.91 -3.24
CA LYS A 180 6.60 -5.45 -2.07
C LYS A 180 5.27 -6.20 -1.92
N CYS A 181 4.54 -6.39 -3.02
CA CYS A 181 3.32 -7.21 -3.04
C CYS A 181 3.60 -8.65 -2.58
N GLY A 182 4.67 -9.26 -3.11
CA GLY A 182 5.08 -10.61 -2.75
C GLY A 182 5.43 -10.76 -1.28
N ILE A 183 6.17 -9.80 -0.70
CA ILE A 183 6.53 -9.79 0.73
C ILE A 183 5.27 -9.74 1.60
N LEU A 184 4.32 -8.86 1.26
CA LEU A 184 3.05 -8.74 1.98
C LEU A 184 2.26 -10.06 1.97
N VAL A 185 2.08 -10.66 0.79
CA VAL A 185 1.34 -11.92 0.65
C VAL A 185 2.06 -13.07 1.35
N ALA A 186 3.39 -13.13 1.27
CA ALA A 186 4.19 -14.14 1.96
C ALA A 186 4.12 -14.01 3.49
N HIS A 187 4.13 -12.77 4.01
CA HIS A 187 3.94 -12.49 5.43
C HIS A 187 2.59 -13.02 5.92
N ILE A 188 1.50 -12.67 5.24
CA ILE A 188 0.15 -13.15 5.57
C ILE A 188 0.10 -14.68 5.50
N TYR A 189 0.60 -15.28 4.42
CA TYR A 189 0.62 -16.74 4.24
C TYR A 189 1.33 -17.49 5.39
N HIS A 190 2.46 -16.94 5.86
CA HIS A 190 3.25 -17.60 6.88
C HIS A 190 2.60 -17.51 8.27
N PHE A 191 2.09 -16.31 8.61
CA PHE A 191 1.65 -15.98 9.97
C PHE A 191 0.13 -16.04 10.20
N ASP A 192 -0.67 -16.13 9.14
CA ASP A 192 -2.12 -16.32 9.19
C ASP A 192 -2.50 -17.64 8.49
N THR A 193 -2.72 -18.68 9.29
CA THR A 193 -3.08 -20.02 8.78
C THR A 193 -4.43 -20.03 8.07
N SER A 194 -5.35 -19.15 8.47
CA SER A 194 -6.70 -19.07 7.87
C SER A 194 -6.66 -18.55 6.43
N ALA A 195 -5.64 -17.75 6.09
CA ALA A 195 -5.46 -17.16 4.77
C ALA A 195 -4.84 -18.12 3.73
N ARG A 196 -4.18 -19.19 4.16
CA ARG A 196 -3.42 -20.09 3.26
C ARG A 196 -4.26 -20.68 2.14
N PRO A 197 -5.46 -21.26 2.38
CA PRO A 197 -6.26 -21.86 1.31
C PRO A 197 -6.66 -20.84 0.23
N ILE A 198 -6.87 -19.58 0.61
CA ILE A 198 -7.27 -18.51 -0.30
C ILE A 198 -6.09 -18.09 -1.18
N ILE A 199 -4.92 -17.91 -0.56
CA ILE A 199 -3.69 -17.59 -1.28
C ILE A 199 -3.33 -18.70 -2.26
N GLU A 200 -3.45 -19.97 -1.86
CA GLU A 200 -3.09 -21.11 -2.71
C GLU A 200 -4.06 -21.30 -3.88
N LYS A 201 -5.36 -21.10 -3.66
CA LYS A 201 -6.40 -21.18 -4.70
C LYS A 201 -6.31 -20.02 -5.71
N SER A 202 -5.91 -18.83 -5.28
CA SER A 202 -5.75 -17.67 -6.16
C SER A 202 -4.47 -17.76 -6.97
N SER A 203 -4.58 -17.82 -8.30
CA SER A 203 -3.43 -17.86 -9.21
C SER A 203 -2.52 -16.64 -9.03
N CYS A 204 -3.11 -15.45 -8.89
CA CYS A 204 -2.39 -14.18 -8.70
C CYS A 204 -1.66 -14.14 -7.34
N LEU A 205 -2.38 -14.37 -6.24
CA LEU A 205 -1.78 -14.30 -4.89
C LEU A 205 -0.71 -15.38 -4.71
N ASN A 206 -0.95 -16.60 -5.21
CA ASN A 206 0.04 -17.67 -5.15
C ASN A 206 1.31 -17.32 -5.95
N ALA A 207 1.16 -16.68 -7.12
CA ALA A 207 2.29 -16.21 -7.91
C ALA A 207 3.08 -15.12 -7.18
N LEU A 208 2.41 -14.12 -6.61
CA LEU A 208 3.04 -13.06 -5.81
C LEU A 208 3.81 -13.63 -4.61
N ARG A 209 3.21 -14.56 -3.86
CA ARG A 209 3.86 -15.27 -2.76
C ARG A 209 5.19 -15.88 -3.20
N LYS A 210 5.20 -16.56 -4.35
CA LYS A 210 6.40 -17.22 -4.89
C LYS A 210 7.49 -16.25 -5.33
N LEU A 211 7.15 -15.00 -5.68
CA LEU A 211 8.14 -13.96 -5.98
C LEU A 211 8.97 -13.58 -4.76
N SER A 212 8.38 -13.61 -3.56
CA SER A 212 9.09 -13.35 -2.30
C SER A 212 10.05 -14.49 -1.92
N GLY A 213 9.81 -15.72 -2.39
CA GLY A 213 10.63 -16.91 -2.12
C GLY A 213 12.08 -16.86 -2.58
N LYS A 214 12.51 -15.78 -3.27
CA LYS A 214 13.93 -15.48 -3.51
C LYS A 214 14.61 -14.68 -2.39
N MET A 215 13.93 -14.43 -1.26
CA MET A 215 14.51 -13.80 -0.07
C MET A 215 15.29 -14.76 0.85
N SER A 216 15.51 -16.03 0.49
CA SER A 216 16.40 -16.92 1.23
C SER A 216 17.11 -17.92 0.31
N SER A 217 18.13 -17.45 -0.38
CA SER A 217 19.24 -18.30 -0.82
C SER A 217 20.57 -17.58 -0.55
N SER A 218 20.75 -17.11 0.68
CA SER A 218 22.07 -16.99 1.27
C SER A 218 22.54 -18.39 1.70
N PRO A 219 23.80 -18.79 1.46
CA PRO A 219 24.30 -20.07 1.93
C PRO A 219 24.13 -20.16 3.46
N PRO A 220 23.85 -21.35 4.02
CA PRO A 220 23.77 -21.49 5.47
C PRO A 220 25.11 -21.07 6.08
N ALA A 221 25.09 -20.03 6.91
CA ALA A 221 26.22 -19.71 7.76
C ALA A 221 26.51 -20.95 8.63
N PRO A 222 27.77 -21.41 8.71
CA PRO A 222 28.10 -22.56 9.54
C PRO A 222 27.82 -22.23 11.00
N SER A 223 26.98 -23.07 11.61
CA SER A 223 26.64 -23.04 13.02
C SER A 223 27.81 -23.48 13.91
N LYS A 224 27.92 -22.81 15.08
CA LYS A 224 28.73 -23.10 16.29
C LYS A 224 30.19 -22.58 16.22
N ALA A 225 30.71 -21.90 17.24
CA ALA A 225 30.59 -22.18 18.67
C ALA A 225 30.55 -20.93 19.59
N ALA A 226 30.12 -21.19 20.82
CA ALA A 226 29.93 -20.28 21.93
C ALA A 226 31.24 -19.84 22.62
N PHE A 227 31.16 -18.67 23.28
CA PHE A 227 31.84 -18.20 24.51
C PHE A 227 33.33 -18.52 24.81
N ASN A 228 34.03 -17.45 25.23
CA ASN A 228 35.31 -17.36 25.97
C ASN A 228 36.59 -17.54 25.14
N THR A 229 37.42 -16.53 24.88
CA THR A 229 38.29 -15.81 25.84
C THR A 229 39.00 -14.64 25.14
N PRO A 230 39.43 -13.57 25.85
CA PRO A 230 40.11 -12.44 25.24
C PRO A 230 41.59 -12.78 25.00
N ARG A 231 42.11 -12.54 23.79
CA ARG A 231 43.54 -12.69 23.50
C ARG A 231 44.14 -11.35 23.05
N HIS A 232 44.88 -10.75 23.99
CA HIS A 232 46.08 -9.95 23.80
C HIS A 232 46.13 -8.97 22.63
N LEU A 233 45.70 -7.74 22.92
CA LEU A 233 46.31 -6.55 22.33
C LEU A 233 47.74 -6.41 22.88
N PHE A 234 48.67 -6.09 21.98
CA PHE A 234 50.09 -5.77 22.21
C PHE A 234 51.06 -6.95 22.35
N SER A 235 51.76 -7.25 21.25
CA SER A 235 53.17 -7.64 21.30
C SER A 235 53.95 -6.79 20.28
N ASN A 236 54.41 -5.62 20.71
CA ASN A 236 55.57 -4.98 20.12
C ASN A 236 56.79 -5.81 20.50
N SER A 237 57.56 -6.25 19.52
CA SER A 237 58.97 -6.60 19.74
C SER A 237 59.85 -5.96 18.66
N PRO A 238 61.08 -5.56 19.02
CA PRO A 238 61.79 -4.48 18.38
C PRO A 238 62.88 -4.94 17.43
N ARG A 239 63.39 -3.94 16.70
CA ARG A 239 64.60 -3.90 15.88
C ARG A 239 65.75 -4.78 16.37
N SER A 240 66.35 -5.48 15.41
CA SER A 240 67.80 -5.52 15.17
C SER A 240 68.04 -5.65 13.68
#